data_AF-A0A9D6ZE75-F1
#
_entry.id   AF-A0A9D6ZE75-F1
#
_cell.length_a   1.000
_cell.length_b   1.000
_cell.length_c   1.000
_cell.angle_alpha   90.00
_cell.angle_beta   90.00
_cell.angle_gamma   90.00
#
_symmetry.space_group_name_H-M   'P 1'
#
loop_
_entity.id
_entity.type
_entity.pdbx_description
1 polymer ?
#
loop_
_entity_poly.entity_id
_entity_poly.type
_entity_poly.pdbx_seq_one_letter_code
_entity_poly.pdbx_strand_id
1 'polypeptide(L)'
;MFDSLQRLFVIIEGAPCSLKSGRQDIPLEVLGEKGKNLSLLTVAVQVISTFIIFSLLIFSFAGCSGGGGGSTSSSDKKGVTKAPFLGRTYIGSSRCIYCHEGTGEIWETTKHANAFAVVAGGSNECYRCHTTGFSKSADNGGYDENPVNKLENVGCESCHLAGAKYAPHYTARSARGLSSRTLLALKAEVCGYCHTKNVDDSVSKGQYDMWVNSPFPNSLENLEGHPEVNNSCLKCHSADKIYDSSVTLGEARNAVTCGACHSPHGSGNDFQLRAQGDVDLPGPITNTTVSAGKGAICYTCHNDQIENVDDAVSEGVTPRFNQAQMFSGTGAYEFGETIDDSAHSSFDNKCLDCHGFDTPADGETGHNTIGGHTFRVIDKDGNKLFSACQQCHDGLETFNRTARGDYDGDGTKEGIQSEIDGLLALLKTEILKSGNVTEGADSFSRSYFIFSSSATDEEKQSAFNWSFVDSDKSRGVHNTEYAVRLLQISYKKITGTDVPGAVIR
;
A
#
# COMPACT_ATOMS: atom_id res chain seq x y z
N MET A 1 35.54 56.18 24.69
CA MET A 1 35.78 57.06 25.84
C MET A 1 34.70 58.13 25.77
N PHE A 2 33.87 58.26 26.81
CA PHE A 2 32.67 59.12 26.88
C PHE A 2 31.57 58.77 25.84
N ASP A 3 30.46 58.11 26.16
CA ASP A 3 29.59 58.08 27.36
C ASP A 3 28.88 59.40 27.65
N SER A 4 27.55 59.41 27.47
CA SER A 4 26.58 59.93 28.45
C SER A 4 25.14 59.95 27.90
N LEU A 5 24.24 59.23 28.60
CA LEU A 5 22.97 59.71 29.19
C LEU A 5 21.86 60.25 28.24
N GLN A 6 20.56 60.03 28.45
CA GLN A 6 19.75 59.71 29.65
C GLN A 6 18.48 58.93 29.19
N ARG A 7 18.03 57.85 29.87
CA ARG A 7 16.95 57.80 30.91
C ARG A 7 15.52 58.15 30.43
N LEU A 8 14.41 57.54 30.91
CA LEU A 8 14.14 56.33 31.72
C LEU A 8 12.59 56.17 31.93
N PHE A 9 12.07 54.94 32.12
CA PHE A 9 10.72 54.57 32.64
C PHE A 9 9.46 55.03 31.82
N VAL A 10 8.23 54.45 31.95
CA VAL A 10 7.55 53.60 32.97
C VAL A 10 6.77 52.42 32.33
N ILE A 11 6.43 51.39 33.12
CA ILE A 11 5.69 50.13 32.82
C ILE A 11 4.20 50.22 33.20
N ILE A 12 3.27 49.66 32.39
CA ILE A 12 1.96 49.00 32.76
C ILE A 12 1.61 48.04 31.58
N GLU A 13 1.69 46.71 31.67
CA GLU A 13 0.73 45.69 32.18
C GLU A 13 -0.62 45.52 31.43
N GLY A 14 -1.02 44.27 31.14
CA GLY A 14 -2.40 43.87 30.78
C GLY A 14 -2.60 42.96 29.55
N ALA A 15 -2.98 41.69 29.76
CA ALA A 15 -3.47 40.72 28.74
C ALA A 15 -5.03 40.78 28.61
N PRO A 16 -5.80 39.94 27.85
CA PRO A 16 -5.46 38.73 27.06
C PRO A 16 -6.19 38.57 25.69
N CYS A 17 -6.25 37.32 25.18
CA CYS A 17 -6.81 36.83 23.90
C CYS A 17 -8.25 37.22 23.51
N SER A 18 -8.58 37.21 22.20
CA SER A 18 -9.49 36.20 21.55
C SER A 18 -9.95 36.61 20.12
N LEU A 19 -10.59 35.65 19.41
CA LEU A 19 -11.36 35.73 18.14
C LEU A 19 -10.53 35.93 16.85
N LYS A 20 -10.59 35.12 15.78
CA LYS A 20 -11.60 34.29 15.06
C LYS A 20 -11.94 34.90 13.68
N SER A 21 -11.62 34.12 12.63
CA SER A 21 -12.30 34.02 11.33
C SER A 21 -12.89 35.27 10.65
N GLY A 22 -12.37 35.61 9.47
CA GLY A 22 -13.04 36.47 8.49
C GLY A 22 -12.47 36.31 7.08
N ARG A 23 -13.11 35.49 6.23
CA ARG A 23 -12.88 35.51 4.78
C ARG A 23 -13.67 36.69 4.20
N GLN A 24 -13.01 37.57 3.46
CA GLN A 24 -13.67 38.47 2.51
C GLN A 24 -12.83 38.55 1.22
N ASP A 25 -13.48 38.20 0.11
CA ASP A 25 -13.03 38.45 -1.26
C ASP A 25 -13.36 39.91 -1.68
N ILE A 26 -13.22 40.21 -2.99
CA ILE A 26 -13.68 41.43 -3.72
C ILE A 26 -12.65 42.60 -3.75
N PRO A 27 -12.36 43.25 -4.91
CA PRO A 27 -12.41 42.77 -6.31
C PRO A 27 -11.15 43.15 -7.14
N LEU A 28 -11.12 42.72 -8.42
CA LEU A 28 -10.40 43.47 -9.46
C LEU A 28 -11.23 44.71 -9.86
N GLU A 29 -10.60 45.87 -9.98
CA GLU A 29 -10.93 46.78 -11.08
C GLU A 29 -9.75 47.68 -11.51
N VAL A 30 -9.86 48.20 -12.73
CA VAL A 30 -8.81 48.85 -13.53
C VAL A 30 -8.72 50.35 -13.24
N LEU A 31 -7.53 50.97 -13.33
CA LEU A 31 -7.35 52.32 -13.91
C LEU A 31 -5.86 52.77 -14.00
N GLY A 32 -5.51 53.40 -15.14
CA GLY A 32 -4.70 54.63 -15.15
C GLY A 32 -3.18 54.55 -15.37
N GLU A 33 -2.71 55.08 -16.52
CA GLU A 33 -1.29 55.19 -16.90
C GLU A 33 -0.51 56.33 -16.21
N LYS A 34 0.82 56.16 -16.10
CA LYS A 34 1.95 57.10 -16.37
C LYS A 34 3.20 56.70 -15.54
N GLY A 35 4.43 56.63 -16.04
CA GLY A 35 4.95 56.72 -17.41
C GLY A 35 6.48 57.02 -17.46
N LYS A 36 7.17 56.47 -18.47
CA LYS A 36 8.52 56.82 -18.99
C LYS A 36 9.80 56.46 -18.21
N ASN A 37 10.59 55.55 -18.80
CA ASN A 37 11.90 55.80 -19.44
C ASN A 37 12.52 54.45 -19.88
N LEU A 38 13.30 54.27 -20.95
CA LEU A 38 13.49 55.01 -22.21
C LEU A 38 14.29 54.04 -23.12
N SER A 39 13.79 53.64 -24.31
CA SER A 39 14.52 52.72 -25.21
C SER A 39 14.48 53.18 -26.67
N LEU A 40 15.66 53.22 -27.31
CA LEU A 40 15.85 53.69 -28.69
C LEU A 40 15.81 52.54 -29.72
N LEU A 41 15.44 52.92 -30.94
CA LEU A 41 15.25 52.10 -32.15
C LEU A 41 16.51 51.26 -32.51
N THR A 42 16.39 49.98 -32.90
CA THR A 42 15.92 49.43 -34.20
C THR A 42 16.88 49.67 -35.37
N VAL A 43 17.39 48.59 -35.99
CA VAL A 43 17.49 48.30 -37.44
C VAL A 43 17.86 46.81 -37.60
N ALA A 44 17.43 46.17 -38.70
CA ALA A 44 17.55 44.73 -38.96
C ALA A 44 18.28 44.42 -40.29
N VAL A 45 18.23 43.14 -40.69
CA VAL A 45 18.42 42.55 -42.05
C VAL A 45 19.67 41.67 -42.27
N GLN A 46 19.44 40.54 -42.95
CA GLN A 46 20.34 39.45 -43.31
C GLN A 46 21.55 39.86 -44.19
N VAL A 47 22.57 38.98 -44.30
CA VAL A 47 23.06 38.41 -45.60
C VAL A 47 24.23 37.41 -45.43
N ILE A 48 24.01 36.18 -45.94
CA ILE A 48 24.93 35.25 -46.66
C ILE A 48 26.27 34.78 -46.03
N SER A 49 26.30 33.47 -45.74
CA SER A 49 27.29 32.43 -46.08
C SER A 49 28.78 32.76 -46.31
N THR A 50 29.69 31.97 -45.71
CA THR A 50 30.62 31.08 -46.46
C THR A 50 31.47 30.12 -45.60
N PHE A 51 31.80 28.96 -46.20
CA PHE A 51 32.95 28.07 -45.97
C PHE A 51 33.39 27.63 -44.55
N ILE A 52 33.05 26.38 -44.19
CA ILE A 52 34.04 25.42 -43.66
C ILE A 52 33.89 24.10 -44.44
N ILE A 53 35.01 23.55 -44.92
CA ILE A 53 35.11 22.35 -45.76
C ILE A 53 36.00 21.30 -45.05
N PHE A 54 35.56 20.04 -45.10
CA PHE A 54 36.30 18.79 -44.87
C PHE A 54 37.07 18.56 -43.55
N SER A 55 36.56 17.62 -42.74
CA SER A 55 37.05 16.21 -42.64
C SER A 55 36.08 15.41 -41.74
N LEU A 56 35.40 14.35 -42.19
CA LEU A 56 35.90 12.95 -42.32
C LEU A 56 36.47 12.43 -40.97
N LEU A 57 36.01 11.37 -40.29
CA LEU A 57 35.01 10.28 -40.47
C LEU A 57 34.48 9.90 -39.03
N ILE A 58 33.51 9.01 -38.74
CA ILE A 58 32.73 8.01 -39.52
C ILE A 58 31.31 7.83 -38.93
N PHE A 59 30.54 6.86 -39.45
CA PHE A 59 29.17 6.48 -39.06
C PHE A 59 29.02 5.69 -37.73
N SER A 60 27.89 5.91 -37.04
CA SER A 60 26.90 4.85 -36.73
C SER A 60 25.52 5.46 -36.45
N PHE A 61 24.46 4.70 -36.73
CA PHE A 61 23.08 5.22 -36.86
C PHE A 61 22.49 5.79 -35.56
N ALA A 62 21.99 7.01 -35.63
CA ALA A 62 21.00 7.54 -34.69
C ALA A 62 19.62 7.50 -35.36
N GLY A 63 18.73 6.63 -34.87
CA GLY A 63 17.31 6.68 -35.21
C GLY A 63 16.59 7.68 -34.30
N CYS A 64 15.94 8.69 -34.87
CA CYS A 64 15.18 9.68 -34.10
C CYS A 64 13.78 9.16 -33.70
N SER A 65 13.59 8.86 -32.42
CA SER A 65 12.38 9.16 -31.66
C SER A 65 12.76 9.13 -30.17
N GLY A 66 12.36 10.05 -29.29
CA GLY A 66 11.23 10.97 -29.38
C GLY A 66 10.21 10.58 -28.31
N GLY A 67 10.50 10.91 -27.05
CA GLY A 67 9.64 10.57 -25.90
C GLY A 67 10.46 10.28 -24.64
N GLY A 68 10.42 11.21 -23.68
CA GLY A 68 11.08 11.01 -22.38
C GLY A 68 10.24 10.10 -21.48
N GLY A 69 10.46 8.80 -21.55
CA GLY A 69 9.95 7.86 -20.55
C GLY A 69 10.77 7.98 -19.26
N GLY A 70 10.17 8.56 -18.21
CA GLY A 70 10.75 8.51 -16.87
C GLY A 70 10.63 7.09 -16.33
N SER A 71 11.75 6.38 -16.22
CA SER A 71 11.78 5.00 -15.72
C SER A 71 11.26 4.93 -14.28
N THR A 72 10.10 4.29 -14.08
CA THR A 72 9.43 4.13 -12.79
C THR A 72 9.71 2.75 -12.15
N SER A 73 10.72 2.03 -12.68
CA SER A 73 11.30 0.83 -12.07
C SER A 73 11.56 1.04 -10.57
N SER A 74 10.85 0.28 -9.73
CA SER A 74 10.93 0.34 -8.27
C SER A 74 12.38 0.26 -7.80
N SER A 75 12.83 1.31 -7.10
CA SER A 75 14.27 1.47 -6.77
C SER A 75 14.78 0.53 -5.68
N ASP A 76 13.87 -0.30 -5.14
CA ASP A 76 13.98 -0.91 -3.81
C ASP A 76 14.48 -2.36 -3.88
N LYS A 77 14.71 -2.87 -5.09
CA LYS A 77 15.14 -4.25 -5.42
C LYS A 77 16.63 -4.54 -5.15
N LYS A 78 17.32 -3.77 -4.31
CA LYS A 78 18.76 -3.94 -4.02
C LYS A 78 19.00 -4.40 -2.59
N GLY A 79 19.67 -5.56 -2.43
CA GLY A 79 20.01 -6.12 -1.12
C GLY A 79 20.74 -5.13 -0.22
N VAL A 80 20.23 -4.97 1.01
CA VAL A 80 20.64 -3.90 1.93
C VAL A 80 21.97 -4.21 2.60
N THR A 81 23.05 -3.73 2.00
CA THR A 81 24.43 -3.98 2.46
C THR A 81 25.08 -2.77 3.14
N LYS A 82 24.39 -1.63 3.20
CA LYS A 82 24.87 -0.37 3.78
C LYS A 82 23.75 0.33 4.54
N ALA A 83 24.10 1.05 5.59
CA ALA A 83 23.12 1.83 6.34
C ALA A 83 22.49 2.90 5.43
N PRO A 84 21.16 3.09 5.47
CA PRO A 84 20.52 4.23 4.83
C PRO A 84 21.02 5.53 5.50
N PHE A 85 21.08 6.61 4.72
CA PHE A 85 21.20 7.99 5.24
C PHE A 85 22.40 8.32 6.15
N LEU A 86 23.55 7.68 5.90
CA LEU A 86 24.83 7.99 6.56
C LEU A 86 25.11 9.50 6.66
N GLY A 87 25.27 9.97 7.90
CA GLY A 87 25.62 11.35 8.23
C GLY A 87 27.11 11.66 8.15
N ARG A 88 27.48 12.84 8.67
CA ARG A 88 28.86 13.13 9.14
C ARG A 88 28.94 13.40 10.64
N THR A 89 27.80 13.61 11.29
CA THR A 89 27.67 13.85 12.73
C THR A 89 26.19 13.65 13.08
N TYR A 90 25.92 12.91 14.16
CA TYR A 90 24.57 12.63 14.66
C TYR A 90 24.25 13.51 15.89
N ILE A 91 23.05 14.07 15.96
CA ILE A 91 22.64 15.01 17.02
C ILE A 91 21.79 14.38 18.13
N GLY A 92 21.22 13.20 17.90
CA GLY A 92 20.36 12.44 18.81
C GLY A 92 18.89 12.89 18.77
N SER A 93 17.97 11.95 18.97
CA SER A 93 16.51 12.17 18.86
C SER A 93 16.02 13.39 19.65
N SER A 94 16.54 13.64 20.86
CA SER A 94 16.11 14.74 21.73
C SER A 94 16.19 16.13 21.07
N ARG A 95 17.06 16.33 20.08
CA ARG A 95 17.12 17.58 19.29
C ARG A 95 16.00 17.70 18.26
N CYS A 96 15.52 16.59 17.73
CA CYS A 96 14.36 16.53 16.85
C CYS A 96 13.06 16.76 17.64
N ILE A 97 12.94 16.09 18.80
CA ILE A 97 11.76 16.14 19.68
C ILE A 97 11.46 17.56 20.15
N TYR A 98 12.49 18.38 20.45
CA TYR A 98 12.31 19.80 20.82
C TYR A 98 11.48 20.63 19.82
N CYS A 99 11.46 20.27 18.53
CA CYS A 99 10.62 20.94 17.51
C CYS A 99 9.47 20.07 16.99
N HIS A 100 9.52 18.76 17.23
CA HIS A 100 8.55 17.77 16.75
C HIS A 100 7.92 17.01 17.92
N GLU A 101 7.59 17.74 19.00
CA GLU A 101 7.18 17.23 20.32
C GLU A 101 6.19 16.07 20.22
N GLY A 102 4.99 16.29 19.65
CA GLY A 102 3.98 15.24 19.52
C GLY A 102 4.36 14.05 18.62
N THR A 103 5.34 14.16 17.71
CA THR A 103 5.88 12.98 17.00
C THR A 103 6.92 12.25 17.84
N GLY A 104 7.69 13.01 18.63
CA GLY A 104 8.66 12.51 19.59
C GLY A 104 8.02 11.70 20.70
N GLU A 105 7.00 12.26 21.36
CA GLU A 105 6.25 11.62 22.44
C GLU A 105 5.69 10.25 22.02
N ILE A 106 5.10 10.15 20.82
CA ILE A 106 4.59 8.86 20.33
C ILE A 106 5.76 7.91 20.00
N TRP A 107 6.85 8.39 19.38
CA TRP A 107 8.03 7.57 19.11
C TRP A 107 8.66 7.03 20.40
N GLU A 108 8.71 7.81 21.48
CA GLU A 108 9.27 7.38 22.79
C GLU A 108 8.51 6.20 23.41
N THR A 109 7.23 6.01 23.07
CA THR A 109 6.46 4.82 23.48
C THR A 109 6.80 3.54 22.69
N THR A 110 7.55 3.64 21.59
CA THR A 110 7.83 2.50 20.70
C THR A 110 8.96 1.61 21.22
N LYS A 111 9.00 0.36 20.72
CA LYS A 111 10.14 -0.54 20.94
C LYS A 111 11.43 0.00 20.29
N HIS A 112 11.35 0.81 19.24
CA HIS A 112 12.52 1.44 18.62
C HIS A 112 13.23 2.42 19.55
N ALA A 113 12.49 3.24 20.30
CA ALA A 113 13.05 4.17 21.28
C ALA A 113 13.71 3.48 22.49
N ASN A 114 13.43 2.19 22.69
CA ASN A 114 13.92 1.38 23.82
C ASN A 114 14.79 0.18 23.37
N ALA A 115 15.18 0.14 22.09
CA ALA A 115 15.82 -1.01 21.46
C ALA A 115 17.18 -1.39 22.10
N PHE A 116 17.94 -0.44 22.62
CA PHE A 116 19.27 -0.72 23.18
C PHE A 116 19.22 -1.51 24.49
N ALA A 117 18.17 -1.35 25.28
CA ALA A 117 18.06 -1.94 26.61
C ALA A 117 18.18 -3.47 26.61
N VAL A 118 17.72 -4.14 25.54
CA VAL A 118 17.79 -5.61 25.39
C VAL A 118 19.13 -6.12 24.85
N VAL A 119 20.06 -5.24 24.47
CA VAL A 119 21.40 -5.61 23.96
C VAL A 119 22.54 -4.85 24.65
N ALA A 120 22.30 -4.30 25.84
CA ALA A 120 23.32 -3.60 26.62
C ALA A 120 24.51 -4.54 26.93
N GLY A 121 25.71 -4.21 26.44
CA GLY A 121 26.89 -5.09 26.53
C GLY A 121 26.99 -6.16 25.42
N GLY A 122 26.12 -6.11 24.41
CA GLY A 122 26.13 -6.98 23.23
C GLY A 122 27.30 -6.73 22.27
N SER A 123 27.20 -7.34 21.09
CA SER A 123 28.25 -7.29 20.05
C SER A 123 28.01 -6.17 19.03
N ASN A 124 29.01 -5.93 18.16
CA ASN A 124 28.88 -5.07 16.98
C ASN A 124 27.70 -5.48 16.06
N GLU A 125 27.31 -6.75 16.04
CA GLU A 125 26.17 -7.22 15.25
C GLU A 125 24.84 -6.75 15.85
N CYS A 126 24.72 -6.79 17.19
CA CYS A 126 23.59 -6.23 17.92
C CYS A 126 23.52 -4.71 17.76
N TYR A 127 24.65 -4.01 17.98
CA TYR A 127 24.70 -2.56 17.90
C TYR A 127 24.35 -2.02 16.51
N ARG A 128 24.64 -2.78 15.43
CA ARG A 128 24.21 -2.43 14.06
C ARG A 128 22.71 -2.12 13.95
N CYS A 129 21.88 -2.84 14.70
CA CYS A 129 20.42 -2.76 14.58
C CYS A 129 19.73 -2.07 15.78
N HIS A 130 20.45 -1.86 16.89
CA HIS A 130 19.91 -1.33 18.15
C HIS A 130 20.51 0.02 18.58
N THR A 131 21.32 0.65 17.72
CA THR A 131 21.92 1.97 17.95
C THR A 131 21.81 2.83 16.69
N THR A 132 21.94 4.15 16.87
CA THR A 132 21.79 5.12 15.79
C THR A 132 23.12 5.36 15.05
N GLY A 133 23.07 5.21 13.73
CA GLY A 133 24.20 5.54 12.84
C GLY A 133 25.35 4.54 12.78
N PHE A 134 25.23 3.35 13.39
CA PHE A 134 26.28 2.34 13.37
C PHE A 134 26.69 1.94 11.94
N SER A 135 27.96 2.11 11.56
CA SER A 135 28.50 1.65 10.28
C SER A 135 30.03 1.58 10.23
N LYS A 136 30.59 0.40 10.55
CA LYS A 136 32.03 0.06 10.42
C LYS A 136 32.70 0.33 9.07
N SER A 137 31.93 0.66 8.03
CA SER A 137 32.42 1.01 6.69
C SER A 137 32.49 2.52 6.41
N ALA A 138 32.12 3.38 7.36
CA ALA A 138 32.01 4.82 7.16
C ALA A 138 32.30 5.62 8.43
N ASP A 139 33.30 6.51 8.39
CA ASP A 139 33.51 7.55 9.40
C ASP A 139 32.38 8.60 9.30
N ASN A 140 31.29 8.34 10.03
CA ASN A 140 30.06 9.14 10.03
C ASN A 140 29.74 9.76 11.40
N GLY A 141 30.52 9.42 12.43
CA GLY A 141 30.32 9.86 13.81
C GLY A 141 29.10 9.21 14.48
N GLY A 142 28.75 7.99 14.07
CA GLY A 142 27.67 7.18 14.63
C GLY A 142 28.06 6.53 15.95
N TYR A 143 27.24 5.60 16.43
CA TYR A 143 27.49 4.92 17.71
C TYR A 143 28.83 4.18 17.75
N ASP A 144 29.34 3.69 16.62
CA ASP A 144 30.53 2.83 16.63
C ASP A 144 31.87 3.56 16.53
N GLU A 145 31.86 4.87 16.27
CA GLU A 145 32.94 5.80 16.64
C GLU A 145 32.65 6.53 17.96
N ASN A 146 31.37 6.84 18.26
CA ASN A 146 30.95 7.65 19.41
C ASN A 146 29.86 6.93 20.23
N PRO A 147 30.22 5.94 21.07
CA PRO A 147 29.26 5.20 21.90
C PRO A 147 28.79 6.06 23.08
N VAL A 148 27.82 6.93 22.82
CA VAL A 148 27.22 7.85 23.80
C VAL A 148 25.70 7.69 23.85
N ASN A 149 25.10 7.89 25.02
CA ASN A 149 23.67 7.61 25.28
C ASN A 149 22.70 8.24 24.28
N LYS A 150 23.00 9.43 23.72
CA LYS A 150 22.17 10.08 22.70
C LYS A 150 22.08 9.34 21.36
N LEU A 151 22.92 8.32 21.14
CA LEU A 151 22.94 7.45 19.96
C LEU A 151 22.56 5.99 20.30
N GLU A 152 22.24 5.70 21.56
CA GLU A 152 21.59 4.43 21.92
C GLU A 152 20.17 4.41 21.35
N ASN A 153 19.67 3.21 21.05
CA ASN A 153 18.35 2.93 20.47
C ASN A 153 18.25 3.27 18.96
N VAL A 154 17.13 2.87 18.35
CA VAL A 154 16.78 3.20 16.96
C VAL A 154 16.16 4.60 16.94
N GLY A 155 17.02 5.61 17.00
CA GLY A 155 16.67 7.03 17.02
C GLY A 155 16.19 7.56 15.68
N CYS A 156 15.70 8.81 15.65
CA CYS A 156 15.15 9.45 14.45
C CYS A 156 16.13 9.40 13.26
N GLU A 157 17.43 9.59 13.53
CA GLU A 157 18.51 9.59 12.54
C GLU A 157 18.92 8.17 12.07
N SER A 158 18.21 7.12 12.49
CA SER A 158 18.34 5.76 11.93
C SER A 158 17.51 5.60 10.65
N CYS A 159 16.38 6.32 10.56
CA CYS A 159 15.47 6.30 9.40
C CYS A 159 15.51 7.60 8.59
N HIS A 160 15.87 8.73 9.22
CA HIS A 160 16.04 10.03 8.58
C HIS A 160 17.53 10.40 8.43
N LEU A 161 17.82 11.38 7.57
CA LEU A 161 19.15 11.97 7.42
C LEU A 161 19.66 12.58 8.74
N ALA A 162 20.92 12.34 9.07
CA ALA A 162 21.57 12.91 10.25
C ALA A 162 21.50 14.46 10.27
N GLY A 163 21.06 15.01 11.40
CA GLY A 163 20.59 16.39 11.53
C GLY A 163 21.68 17.45 11.63
N ALA A 164 22.93 17.09 11.93
CA ALA A 164 24.00 18.06 12.22
C ALA A 164 24.33 19.01 11.07
N LYS A 165 24.07 18.63 9.82
CA LYS A 165 24.27 19.49 8.64
C LYS A 165 23.09 20.45 8.38
N TYR A 166 21.99 20.31 9.12
CA TYR A 166 20.68 20.85 8.74
C TYR A 166 19.91 21.60 9.85
N ALA A 167 20.47 21.76 11.05
CA ALA A 167 19.92 22.61 12.10
C ALA A 167 20.63 23.99 12.15
N PRO A 168 19.92 25.11 12.39
CA PRO A 168 18.48 25.25 12.67
C PRO A 168 17.66 25.66 11.42
N HIS A 169 16.50 25.03 11.26
CA HIS A 169 15.54 25.19 10.17
C HIS A 169 16.05 25.02 8.73
N TYR A 170 15.50 23.98 8.10
CA TYR A 170 15.02 24.10 6.75
C TYR A 170 14.09 25.31 6.62
N THR A 171 14.58 26.39 6.00
CA THR A 171 13.70 27.46 5.49
C THR A 171 12.65 26.87 4.53
N ALA A 172 11.52 27.56 4.32
CA ALA A 172 10.51 27.15 3.34
C ALA A 172 11.06 26.94 1.91
N ARG A 173 12.21 27.56 1.59
CA ARG A 173 12.92 27.37 0.31
C ARG A 173 13.61 26.00 0.21
N SER A 174 14.10 25.47 1.33
CA SER A 174 14.67 24.12 1.45
C SER A 174 13.63 23.03 1.73
N ALA A 175 12.45 23.38 2.26
CA ALA A 175 11.32 22.45 2.43
C ALA A 175 10.84 21.84 1.09
N ARG A 176 10.96 22.58 -0.02
CA ARG A 176 10.60 22.13 -1.38
C ARG A 176 11.40 20.94 -1.91
N GLY A 177 12.56 20.65 -1.32
CA GLY A 177 13.35 19.44 -1.59
C GLY A 177 13.34 18.47 -0.41
N LEU A 178 12.42 18.64 0.54
CA LEU A 178 12.29 17.80 1.72
C LEU A 178 11.18 16.76 1.59
N SER A 179 10.08 17.04 0.89
CA SER A 179 9.10 16.00 0.52
C SER A 179 9.84 14.84 -0.15
N SER A 180 10.55 15.09 -1.25
CA SER A 180 11.36 14.08 -1.94
C SER A 180 12.45 13.40 -1.09
N ARG A 181 12.91 13.99 0.04
CA ARG A 181 13.86 13.36 0.97
C ARG A 181 13.20 12.61 2.12
N THR A 182 12.00 12.98 2.51
CA THR A 182 11.15 12.21 3.42
C THR A 182 10.59 10.98 2.69
N LEU A 183 10.28 11.10 1.39
CA LEU A 183 9.95 9.94 0.55
C LEU A 183 11.13 8.96 0.43
N LEU A 184 12.40 9.39 0.55
CA LEU A 184 13.52 8.45 0.66
C LEU A 184 13.44 7.61 1.95
N ALA A 185 12.88 8.12 3.05
CA ALA A 185 12.67 7.36 4.28
C ALA A 185 11.51 6.34 4.19
N LEU A 186 10.72 6.35 3.10
CA LEU A 186 9.67 5.36 2.84
C LEU A 186 10.18 4.11 2.13
N LYS A 187 11.43 4.09 1.67
CA LYS A 187 12.06 2.94 1.02
C LYS A 187 12.11 1.72 1.94
N ALA A 188 11.76 0.54 1.43
CA ALA A 188 11.76 -0.69 2.23
C ALA A 188 13.15 -1.03 2.81
N GLU A 189 14.23 -0.65 2.10
CA GLU A 189 15.61 -0.87 2.54
C GLU A 189 15.95 -0.17 3.88
N VAL A 190 15.20 0.87 4.26
CA VAL A 190 15.40 1.58 5.53
C VAL A 190 15.12 0.66 6.71
N CYS A 191 14.01 -0.09 6.63
CA CYS A 191 13.68 -1.15 7.57
C CYS A 191 14.57 -2.38 7.35
N GLY A 192 14.85 -2.72 6.08
CA GLY A 192 15.66 -3.86 5.67
C GLY A 192 17.11 -3.86 6.16
N TYR A 193 17.67 -2.71 6.55
CA TYR A 193 19.00 -2.65 7.19
C TYR A 193 19.08 -3.49 8.49
N CYS A 194 17.96 -3.57 9.21
CA CYS A 194 17.81 -4.38 10.42
C CYS A 194 16.98 -5.64 10.14
N HIS A 195 15.82 -5.50 9.46
CA HIS A 195 14.79 -6.53 9.34
C HIS A 195 15.00 -7.57 8.22
N THR A 196 16.24 -7.85 7.85
CA THR A 196 16.61 -8.77 6.74
C THR A 196 16.83 -10.23 7.19
N LYS A 197 17.20 -10.50 8.44
CA LYS A 197 17.47 -11.88 8.90
C LYS A 197 16.49 -12.34 9.97
N ASN A 198 16.26 -13.65 10.05
CA ASN A 198 15.76 -14.25 11.28
C ASN A 198 16.87 -14.21 12.32
N VAL A 199 16.55 -13.69 13.51
CA VAL A 199 17.38 -13.78 14.70
C VAL A 199 16.51 -14.42 15.78
N ASP A 200 17.02 -15.47 16.41
CA ASP A 200 16.33 -16.17 17.50
C ASP A 200 16.01 -15.19 18.64
N ASP A 201 14.82 -15.37 19.24
CA ASP A 201 14.24 -14.48 20.26
C ASP A 201 14.10 -12.98 19.89
N SER A 202 14.37 -12.60 18.63
CA SER A 202 14.21 -11.24 18.12
C SER A 202 12.86 -10.99 17.46
N VAL A 203 12.44 -9.72 17.44
CA VAL A 203 11.35 -9.22 16.58
C VAL A 203 11.73 -9.20 15.10
N SER A 204 13.02 -9.32 14.76
CA SER A 204 13.48 -9.46 13.38
C SER A 204 13.44 -10.93 12.95
N LYS A 205 12.55 -11.22 12.00
CA LYS A 205 12.25 -12.56 11.47
C LYS A 205 12.49 -12.67 9.96
N GLY A 206 13.32 -11.79 9.39
CA GLY A 206 13.55 -11.73 7.93
C GLY A 206 12.41 -11.07 7.14
N GLN A 207 11.67 -10.14 7.75
CA GLN A 207 10.50 -9.51 7.13
C GLN A 207 10.82 -8.81 5.80
N TYR A 208 12.01 -8.20 5.66
CA TYR A 208 12.42 -7.57 4.40
C TYR A 208 12.69 -8.60 3.29
N ASP A 209 13.35 -9.71 3.60
CA ASP A 209 13.64 -10.77 2.64
C ASP A 209 12.33 -11.45 2.16
N MET A 210 11.38 -11.66 3.06
CA MET A 210 10.01 -12.06 2.73
C MET A 210 9.28 -11.02 1.85
N TRP A 211 9.39 -9.73 2.19
CA TRP A 211 8.78 -8.65 1.41
C TRP A 211 9.35 -8.59 -0.02
N VAL A 212 10.65 -8.82 -0.20
CA VAL A 212 11.30 -8.90 -1.54
C VAL A 212 10.71 -10.05 -2.39
N ASN A 213 10.30 -11.15 -1.78
CA ASN A 213 9.64 -12.29 -2.46
C ASN A 213 8.10 -12.15 -2.59
N SER A 214 7.51 -11.11 -1.99
CA SER A 214 6.08 -10.79 -2.11
C SER A 214 5.75 -10.09 -3.45
N PRO A 215 4.47 -9.85 -3.77
CA PRO A 215 4.09 -8.98 -4.89
C PRO A 215 4.43 -7.49 -4.67
N PHE A 216 4.57 -7.04 -3.41
CA PHE A 216 4.60 -5.62 -3.07
C PHE A 216 5.74 -4.78 -3.67
N PRO A 217 6.99 -5.27 -3.85
CA PRO A 217 8.06 -4.49 -4.50
C PRO A 217 7.71 -4.03 -5.92
N ASN A 218 6.75 -4.71 -6.58
CA ASN A 218 6.28 -4.42 -7.92
C ASN A 218 4.94 -3.67 -7.95
N SER A 219 4.36 -3.27 -6.81
CA SER A 219 2.99 -2.72 -6.78
C SER A 219 2.82 -1.48 -7.67
N LEU A 220 3.84 -0.63 -7.74
CA LEU A 220 3.85 0.57 -8.60
C LEU A 220 4.19 0.22 -10.07
N GLU A 221 5.14 -0.69 -10.29
CA GLU A 221 5.57 -1.17 -11.61
C GLU A 221 4.42 -1.86 -12.36
N ASN A 222 3.56 -2.59 -11.63
CA ASN A 222 2.35 -3.22 -12.14
C ASN A 222 1.27 -2.22 -12.64
N LEU A 223 1.43 -0.91 -12.44
CA LEU A 223 0.54 0.12 -13.00
C LEU A 223 1.06 0.69 -14.33
N GLU A 224 2.28 0.35 -14.76
CA GLU A 224 2.89 0.94 -15.95
C GLU A 224 2.22 0.44 -17.24
N GLY A 225 1.96 1.35 -18.19
CA GLY A 225 1.44 1.01 -19.53
C GLY A 225 -0.06 0.70 -19.61
N HIS A 226 -0.78 0.66 -18.49
CA HIS A 226 -2.21 0.34 -18.44
C HIS A 226 -3.10 1.60 -18.59
N PRO A 227 -3.96 1.72 -19.63
CA PRO A 227 -4.74 2.93 -19.92
C PRO A 227 -5.81 3.28 -18.87
N GLU A 228 -6.22 2.33 -18.03
CA GLU A 228 -7.20 2.49 -16.95
C GLU A 228 -6.59 3.18 -15.70
N VAL A 229 -5.26 3.29 -15.64
CA VAL A 229 -4.52 3.78 -14.47
C VAL A 229 -4.61 5.30 -14.32
N ASN A 230 -4.91 5.72 -13.10
CA ASN A 230 -4.97 7.13 -12.73
C ASN A 230 -4.50 7.34 -11.27
N ASN A 231 -4.49 8.58 -10.79
CA ASN A 231 -3.96 8.94 -9.47
C ASN A 231 -4.70 8.29 -8.26
N SER A 232 -5.89 7.71 -8.45
CA SER A 232 -6.60 6.98 -7.39
C SER A 232 -5.93 5.63 -7.07
N CYS A 233 -5.37 4.95 -8.07
CA CYS A 233 -4.71 3.65 -7.93
C CYS A 233 -3.57 3.69 -6.90
N LEU A 234 -2.89 4.83 -6.78
CA LEU A 234 -1.79 5.03 -5.84
C LEU A 234 -2.18 4.82 -4.38
N LYS A 235 -3.47 4.97 -4.00
CA LYS A 235 -3.94 4.72 -2.61
C LYS A 235 -3.49 3.34 -2.10
N CYS A 236 -3.56 2.33 -2.96
CA CYS A 236 -3.24 0.94 -2.63
C CYS A 236 -1.93 0.44 -3.24
N HIS A 237 -1.30 1.21 -4.13
CA HIS A 237 -0.13 0.79 -4.91
C HIS A 237 1.17 1.53 -4.56
N SER A 238 1.13 2.58 -3.73
CA SER A 238 2.32 3.34 -3.35
C SER A 238 2.28 3.84 -1.91
N ALA A 239 3.36 3.63 -1.16
CA ALA A 239 3.54 4.20 0.17
C ALA A 239 3.55 5.73 0.15
N ASP A 240 3.98 6.37 -0.95
CA ASP A 240 4.02 7.84 -1.04
C ASP A 240 2.63 8.46 -0.82
N LYS A 241 1.59 7.84 -1.40
CA LYS A 241 0.20 8.33 -1.35
C LYS A 241 -0.43 8.24 0.05
N ILE A 242 0.05 7.31 0.88
CA ILE A 242 -0.40 7.10 2.26
C ILE A 242 0.12 8.22 3.18
N TYR A 243 1.32 8.76 2.90
CA TYR A 243 1.92 9.85 3.68
C TYR A 243 1.63 11.24 3.08
N ASP A 244 1.44 11.35 1.77
CA ASP A 244 1.07 12.57 1.08
C ASP A 244 -0.02 12.28 0.03
N SER A 245 -1.25 12.61 0.38
CA SER A 245 -2.43 12.41 -0.48
C SER A 245 -2.39 13.20 -1.78
N SER A 246 -1.50 14.20 -1.92
CA SER A 246 -1.37 15.00 -3.15
C SER A 246 -0.55 14.31 -4.26
N VAL A 247 0.28 13.30 -3.92
CA VAL A 247 1.21 12.62 -4.84
C VAL A 247 0.49 12.09 -6.09
N THR A 248 1.06 12.38 -7.26
CA THR A 248 0.59 11.89 -8.56
C THR A 248 1.43 10.72 -9.10
N LEU A 249 0.94 10.03 -10.13
CA LEU A 249 1.66 8.92 -10.80
C LEU A 249 3.06 9.34 -11.28
N GLY A 250 3.21 10.59 -11.73
CA GLY A 250 4.50 11.13 -12.14
C GLY A 250 5.48 11.38 -11.00
N GLU A 251 5.03 11.35 -9.74
CA GLU A 251 5.79 11.69 -8.53
C GLU A 251 6.03 10.50 -7.60
N ALA A 252 5.16 9.48 -7.61
CA ALA A 252 5.33 8.26 -6.84
C ALA A 252 6.64 7.53 -7.19
N ARG A 253 7.39 7.07 -6.18
CA ARG A 253 8.69 6.38 -6.31
C ARG A 253 8.81 5.15 -5.42
N ASN A 254 8.03 5.07 -4.34
CA ASN A 254 8.01 3.96 -3.42
C ASN A 254 6.78 3.10 -3.71
N ALA A 255 7.00 1.78 -3.79
CA ALA A 255 5.94 0.78 -3.86
C ALA A 255 5.20 0.68 -2.50
N VAL A 256 4.40 -0.37 -2.28
CA VAL A 256 3.86 -0.68 -0.95
C VAL A 256 4.99 -1.23 -0.08
N THR A 257 5.67 -0.36 0.66
CA THR A 257 6.79 -0.71 1.54
C THR A 257 6.34 -0.95 2.98
N CYS A 258 7.27 -1.28 3.88
CA CYS A 258 7.00 -1.47 5.31
C CYS A 258 6.21 -0.29 5.94
N GLY A 259 6.51 0.95 5.51
CA GLY A 259 5.84 2.16 5.99
C GLY A 259 4.37 2.29 5.58
N ALA A 260 3.92 1.54 4.56
CA ALA A 260 2.51 1.48 4.16
C ALA A 260 1.63 0.74 5.18
N CYS A 261 2.19 -0.25 5.89
CA CYS A 261 1.48 -1.04 6.90
C CYS A 261 1.80 -0.58 8.33
N HIS A 262 3.05 -0.19 8.60
CA HIS A 262 3.53 0.19 9.93
C HIS A 262 3.78 1.71 10.03
N SER A 263 3.42 2.31 11.17
CA SER A 263 3.79 3.67 11.53
C SER A 263 5.14 3.67 12.26
N PRO A 264 6.25 4.15 11.66
CA PRO A 264 7.57 4.13 12.31
C PRO A 264 7.64 5.01 13.57
N HIS A 265 6.75 6.01 13.69
CA HIS A 265 6.61 6.87 14.86
C HIS A 265 5.60 6.34 15.90
N GLY A 266 4.97 5.20 15.66
CA GLY A 266 3.92 4.62 16.51
C GLY A 266 2.50 4.95 16.05
N SER A 267 1.54 4.15 16.52
CA SER A 267 0.10 4.25 16.16
C SER A 267 -0.86 3.85 17.28
N GLY A 268 -0.36 3.32 18.42
CA GLY A 268 -1.17 2.70 19.47
C GLY A 268 -1.60 1.25 19.20
N ASN A 269 -1.46 0.76 17.97
CA ASN A 269 -1.80 -0.62 17.59
C ASN A 269 -0.64 -1.60 17.77
N ASP A 270 -0.95 -2.90 17.76
CA ASP A 270 0.05 -3.97 17.82
C ASP A 270 1.03 -3.84 16.65
N PHE A 271 2.32 -4.09 16.92
CA PHE A 271 3.41 -3.99 15.95
C PHE A 271 3.44 -2.64 15.19
N GLN A 272 2.86 -1.59 15.77
CA GLN A 272 2.72 -0.25 15.17
C GLN A 272 1.92 -0.27 13.84
N LEU A 273 0.98 -1.20 13.65
CA LEU A 273 0.10 -1.24 12.48
C LEU A 273 -0.72 0.06 12.32
N ARG A 274 -1.00 0.45 11.08
CA ARG A 274 -1.75 1.69 10.79
C ARG A 274 -3.26 1.56 10.98
N ALA A 275 -3.79 0.33 10.91
CA ALA A 275 -5.18 0.00 11.18
C ALA A 275 -5.23 -1.34 11.94
N GLN A 276 -6.12 -1.42 12.94
CA GLN A 276 -6.39 -2.61 13.74
C GLN A 276 -7.79 -2.46 14.36
N GLY A 277 -8.52 -3.56 14.52
CA GLY A 277 -9.85 -3.59 15.12
C GLY A 277 -10.95 -3.62 14.08
N ASP A 278 -11.98 -2.81 14.28
CA ASP A 278 -13.16 -2.77 13.41
C ASP A 278 -12.94 -1.82 12.23
N VAL A 279 -13.50 -2.18 11.07
CA VAL A 279 -13.36 -1.45 9.81
C VAL A 279 -14.73 -1.23 9.17
N ASP A 280 -14.99 -0.01 8.75
CA ASP A 280 -16.15 0.33 7.92
C ASP A 280 -15.89 -0.09 6.47
N LEU A 281 -16.66 -1.06 5.96
CA LEU A 281 -16.64 -1.43 4.56
C LEU A 281 -17.72 -0.68 3.75
N PRO A 282 -17.39 -0.21 2.52
CA PRO A 282 -18.36 0.32 1.56
C PRO A 282 -19.49 -0.69 1.26
N GLY A 283 -20.72 -0.21 1.15
CA GLY A 283 -21.89 -1.04 0.88
C GLY A 283 -23.24 -0.34 1.09
N PRO A 284 -24.35 -0.95 0.62
CA PRO A 284 -25.61 -0.27 0.24
C PRO A 284 -26.41 0.38 1.38
N ILE A 285 -26.02 0.19 2.64
CA ILE A 285 -26.57 0.93 3.78
C ILE A 285 -25.39 1.39 4.65
N THR A 286 -24.89 2.60 4.37
CA THR A 286 -23.91 3.39 5.17
C THR A 286 -22.95 2.58 6.04
N ASN A 287 -21.78 2.23 5.50
CA ASN A 287 -20.65 1.62 6.21
C ASN A 287 -21.02 0.37 7.03
N THR A 288 -20.86 -0.83 6.45
CA THR A 288 -20.95 -2.04 7.27
C THR A 288 -19.67 -2.17 8.09
N THR A 289 -19.75 -1.81 9.38
CA THR A 289 -18.65 -1.99 10.33
C THR A 289 -18.47 -3.49 10.61
N VAL A 290 -17.30 -4.03 10.24
CA VAL A 290 -16.93 -5.43 10.47
C VAL A 290 -15.68 -5.51 11.34
N SER A 291 -15.65 -6.44 12.30
CA SER A 291 -14.45 -6.64 13.12
C SER A 291 -13.39 -7.38 12.32
N ALA A 292 -12.19 -6.82 12.18
CA ALA A 292 -11.11 -7.37 11.36
C ALA A 292 -9.79 -7.62 12.13
N GLY A 293 -9.73 -7.30 13.42
CA GLY A 293 -8.54 -7.45 14.25
C GLY A 293 -7.31 -6.83 13.61
N LYS A 294 -6.16 -7.53 13.59
CA LYS A 294 -4.96 -7.03 12.88
C LYS A 294 -5.12 -7.09 11.35
N GLY A 295 -6.04 -7.90 10.83
CA GLY A 295 -6.38 -7.99 9.40
C GLY A 295 -7.02 -6.72 8.83
N ALA A 296 -7.46 -5.80 9.69
CA ALA A 296 -7.92 -4.45 9.31
C ALA A 296 -6.93 -3.72 8.38
N ILE A 297 -5.61 -3.94 8.53
CA ILE A 297 -4.62 -3.34 7.64
C ILE A 297 -4.75 -3.83 6.19
N CYS A 298 -5.13 -5.08 5.98
CA CYS A 298 -5.36 -5.65 4.65
C CYS A 298 -6.61 -5.03 3.99
N TYR A 299 -7.66 -4.81 4.79
CA TYR A 299 -8.93 -4.24 4.33
C TYR A 299 -8.77 -2.80 3.82
N THR A 300 -7.74 -2.06 4.23
CA THR A 300 -7.44 -0.72 3.69
C THR A 300 -7.22 -0.68 2.17
N CYS A 301 -6.81 -1.81 1.58
CA CYS A 301 -6.50 -1.93 0.15
C CYS A 301 -7.32 -3.02 -0.56
N HIS A 302 -7.59 -4.13 0.12
CA HIS A 302 -8.32 -5.28 -0.41
C HIS A 302 -9.84 -5.17 -0.15
N ASN A 303 -10.42 -4.09 -0.65
CA ASN A 303 -11.85 -3.89 -0.74
C ASN A 303 -12.19 -3.22 -2.09
N ASP A 304 -13.39 -3.45 -2.62
CA ASP A 304 -13.79 -2.97 -3.95
C ASP A 304 -14.17 -1.48 -4.05
N GLN A 305 -14.25 -0.77 -2.93
CA GLN A 305 -14.69 0.63 -2.84
C GLN A 305 -16.13 0.89 -3.38
N ILE A 306 -16.99 -0.12 -3.50
CA ILE A 306 -18.37 0.04 -4.00
C ILE A 306 -19.29 0.51 -2.86
N GLU A 307 -19.73 1.77 -2.93
CA GLU A 307 -20.62 2.37 -1.92
C GLU A 307 -22.09 1.93 -2.07
N ASN A 308 -22.58 1.73 -3.31
CA ASN A 308 -23.92 1.22 -3.57
C ASN A 308 -23.88 0.11 -4.62
N VAL A 309 -24.35 -1.08 -4.24
CA VAL A 309 -24.36 -2.28 -5.08
C VAL A 309 -25.45 -2.22 -6.14
N ASP A 310 -26.63 -1.65 -5.87
CA ASP A 310 -27.69 -1.48 -6.87
C ASP A 310 -27.27 -0.52 -8.00
N ASP A 311 -26.62 0.59 -7.65
CA ASP A 311 -26.08 1.55 -8.64
C ASP A 311 -24.94 0.89 -9.45
N ALA A 312 -24.00 0.22 -8.78
CA ALA A 312 -22.89 -0.47 -9.42
C ALA A 312 -23.36 -1.53 -10.43
N VAL A 313 -24.37 -2.34 -10.07
CA VAL A 313 -25.00 -3.30 -10.97
C VAL A 313 -25.68 -2.60 -12.15
N SER A 314 -26.42 -1.52 -11.89
CA SER A 314 -27.15 -0.76 -12.90
C SER A 314 -26.21 -0.17 -13.97
N GLU A 315 -25.07 0.35 -13.53
CA GLU A 315 -23.99 0.94 -14.34
C GLU A 315 -23.07 -0.11 -15.00
N GLY A 316 -23.16 -1.38 -14.61
CA GLY A 316 -22.30 -2.45 -15.12
C GLY A 316 -20.88 -2.44 -14.55
N VAL A 317 -20.69 -1.86 -13.36
CA VAL A 317 -19.42 -1.86 -12.63
C VAL A 317 -19.06 -3.29 -12.23
N THR A 318 -17.80 -3.66 -12.48
CA THR A 318 -17.27 -4.97 -12.08
C THR A 318 -16.59 -4.85 -10.71
N PRO A 319 -17.04 -5.58 -9.66
CA PRO A 319 -16.36 -5.61 -8.37
C PRO A 319 -14.96 -6.21 -8.52
N ARG A 320 -13.98 -5.63 -7.83
CA ARG A 320 -12.56 -6.00 -7.93
C ARG A 320 -11.91 -5.95 -6.55
N PHE A 321 -11.05 -6.91 -6.23
CA PHE A 321 -10.28 -6.93 -4.97
C PHE A 321 -11.17 -6.92 -3.71
N ASN A 322 -12.37 -7.48 -3.84
CA ASN A 322 -13.43 -7.55 -2.84
C ASN A 322 -13.16 -8.60 -1.74
N GLN A 323 -11.89 -8.87 -1.40
CA GLN A 323 -11.56 -9.90 -0.41
C GLN A 323 -12.12 -9.57 0.97
N ALA A 324 -12.09 -8.30 1.39
CA ALA A 324 -12.70 -7.86 2.65
C ALA A 324 -14.21 -8.11 2.67
N GLN A 325 -14.92 -7.77 1.59
CA GLN A 325 -16.35 -8.02 1.43
C GLN A 325 -16.68 -9.52 1.45
N MET A 326 -16.01 -10.33 0.62
CA MET A 326 -16.21 -11.79 0.57
C MET A 326 -15.97 -12.46 1.93
N PHE A 327 -14.84 -12.16 2.58
CA PHE A 327 -14.48 -12.74 3.87
C PHE A 327 -15.47 -12.35 4.98
N SER A 328 -16.14 -11.20 4.85
CA SER A 328 -17.08 -10.67 5.85
C SER A 328 -18.55 -10.88 5.50
N GLY A 329 -18.87 -11.58 4.39
CA GLY A 329 -20.25 -11.85 3.98
C GLY A 329 -21.03 -10.60 3.55
N THR A 330 -20.39 -9.64 2.87
CA THR A 330 -21.01 -8.37 2.45
C THR A 330 -20.74 -8.03 0.99
N GLY A 331 -21.36 -6.96 0.48
CA GLY A 331 -20.98 -6.31 -0.79
C GLY A 331 -21.41 -7.01 -2.08
N ALA A 332 -22.03 -8.19 -2.01
CA ALA A 332 -22.62 -8.85 -3.15
C ALA A 332 -24.08 -8.43 -3.42
N TYR A 333 -24.64 -8.84 -4.56
CA TYR A 333 -26.06 -8.66 -4.87
C TYR A 333 -26.88 -9.81 -4.27
N GLU A 334 -27.40 -9.64 -3.06
CA GLU A 334 -28.02 -10.74 -2.29
C GLU A 334 -29.50 -11.02 -2.67
N PHE A 335 -30.08 -10.24 -3.60
CA PHE A 335 -31.48 -10.36 -4.03
C PHE A 335 -32.54 -10.29 -2.90
N GLY A 336 -32.19 -9.71 -1.76
CA GLY A 336 -33.02 -9.66 -0.56
C GLY A 336 -33.07 -10.96 0.25
N GLU A 337 -32.24 -11.96 -0.10
CA GLU A 337 -32.04 -13.17 0.69
C GLU A 337 -31.02 -12.89 1.81
N THR A 338 -31.13 -13.57 2.96
CA THR A 338 -30.03 -13.64 3.93
C THR A 338 -29.12 -14.82 3.56
N ILE A 339 -27.81 -14.60 3.57
CA ILE A 339 -26.81 -15.62 3.23
C ILE A 339 -25.92 -15.87 4.46
N ASP A 340 -25.75 -17.13 4.84
CA ASP A 340 -24.93 -17.52 5.98
C ASP A 340 -23.43 -17.54 5.64
N ASP A 341 -22.62 -17.25 6.65
CA ASP A 341 -21.16 -17.29 6.61
C ASP A 341 -20.59 -18.66 6.98
N SER A 342 -19.46 -19.01 6.35
CA SER A 342 -18.63 -20.14 6.78
C SER A 342 -17.70 -19.78 7.94
N ALA A 343 -17.25 -20.80 8.67
CA ALA A 343 -16.41 -20.63 9.87
C ALA A 343 -15.12 -19.80 9.69
N HIS A 344 -14.61 -19.63 8.46
CA HIS A 344 -13.44 -18.77 8.22
C HIS A 344 -13.75 -17.28 8.48
N SER A 345 -14.98 -16.79 8.29
CA SER A 345 -15.31 -15.39 8.57
C SER A 345 -15.11 -15.03 10.06
N SER A 346 -15.14 -16.03 10.96
CA SER A 346 -14.98 -15.85 12.41
C SER A 346 -13.55 -15.68 12.93
N PHE A 347 -12.51 -15.82 12.10
CA PHE A 347 -11.11 -15.65 12.55
C PHE A 347 -10.83 -14.25 13.12
N ASP A 348 -10.05 -14.15 14.21
CA ASP A 348 -9.83 -12.88 14.93
C ASP A 348 -9.00 -11.86 14.12
N ASN A 349 -7.94 -12.29 13.42
CA ASN A 349 -7.07 -11.42 12.62
C ASN A 349 -7.32 -11.59 11.09
N LYS A 350 -8.41 -12.25 10.71
CA LYS A 350 -8.87 -12.45 9.32
C LYS A 350 -7.74 -12.95 8.42
N CYS A 351 -7.34 -12.15 7.43
CA CYS A 351 -6.30 -12.45 6.45
C CYS A 351 -4.98 -12.90 7.10
N LEU A 352 -4.61 -12.34 8.26
CA LEU A 352 -3.30 -12.59 8.87
C LEU A 352 -3.19 -13.96 9.55
N ASP A 353 -4.30 -14.58 9.97
CA ASP A 353 -4.28 -15.92 10.58
C ASP A 353 -3.93 -17.02 9.54
N CYS A 354 -4.07 -16.71 8.24
CA CYS A 354 -3.68 -17.59 7.12
C CYS A 354 -2.49 -17.05 6.31
N HIS A 355 -2.57 -15.83 5.78
CA HIS A 355 -1.52 -15.27 4.91
C HIS A 355 -0.33 -14.74 5.70
N GLY A 356 -0.56 -14.23 6.91
CA GLY A 356 0.48 -13.75 7.81
C GLY A 356 1.09 -14.85 8.70
N PHE A 357 0.60 -16.09 8.60
CA PHE A 357 1.09 -17.23 9.38
C PHE A 357 2.57 -17.52 9.08
N ASP A 358 3.34 -17.96 10.07
CA ASP A 358 4.79 -18.07 9.97
C ASP A 358 5.27 -18.87 8.75
N THR A 359 6.33 -18.36 8.12
CA THR A 359 7.03 -19.03 7.02
C THR A 359 7.70 -20.32 7.54
N PRO A 360 7.92 -21.36 6.70
CA PRO A 360 8.69 -22.55 7.07
C PRO A 360 10.06 -22.20 7.68
N ALA A 361 10.64 -23.10 8.47
CA ALA A 361 11.92 -22.84 9.16
C ALA A 361 13.09 -22.67 8.18
N ASP A 362 14.21 -22.11 8.64
CA ASP A 362 15.40 -21.96 7.79
C ASP A 362 15.90 -23.34 7.30
N GLY A 363 16.20 -23.42 6.01
CA GLY A 363 16.49 -24.66 5.29
C GLY A 363 15.27 -25.49 4.84
N GLU A 364 14.04 -25.15 5.22
CA GLU A 364 12.83 -25.84 4.78
C GLU A 364 12.29 -25.31 3.43
N THR A 365 11.55 -26.17 2.72
CA THR A 365 10.90 -25.83 1.46
C THR A 365 9.85 -24.74 1.66
N GLY A 366 9.99 -23.62 0.94
CA GLY A 366 9.09 -22.46 1.05
C GLY A 366 9.55 -21.38 2.03
N HIS A 367 10.70 -21.55 2.71
CA HIS A 367 11.26 -20.53 3.60
C HIS A 367 11.44 -19.19 2.89
N ASN A 368 10.87 -18.13 3.48
CA ASN A 368 10.79 -16.76 2.96
C ASN A 368 10.11 -16.59 1.59
N THR A 369 9.43 -17.61 1.03
CA THR A 369 8.66 -17.51 -0.23
C THR A 369 7.15 -17.74 -0.04
N ILE A 370 6.75 -18.41 1.03
CA ILE A 370 5.37 -18.50 1.55
C ILE A 370 5.29 -18.07 3.02
N GLY A 371 4.11 -17.63 3.46
CA GLY A 371 3.85 -17.16 4.83
C GLY A 371 4.50 -15.83 5.21
N GLY A 372 4.30 -15.41 6.45
CA GLY A 372 4.84 -14.19 7.06
C GLY A 372 4.60 -12.96 6.18
N HIS A 373 5.66 -12.21 5.91
CA HIS A 373 5.60 -10.97 5.12
C HIS A 373 5.66 -11.20 3.60
N THR A 374 5.60 -12.45 3.13
CA THR A 374 5.34 -12.76 1.72
C THR A 374 3.84 -12.62 1.41
N PHE A 375 3.00 -12.87 2.42
CA PHE A 375 1.54 -13.02 2.35
C PHE A 375 1.04 -14.07 1.34
N ARG A 376 1.94 -14.98 0.93
CA ARG A 376 1.65 -16.05 -0.03
C ARG A 376 1.31 -17.34 0.70
N VAL A 377 0.13 -17.90 0.41
CA VAL A 377 -0.17 -19.31 0.74
C VAL A 377 0.35 -20.28 -0.34
N ILE A 378 0.67 -19.76 -1.53
CA ILE A 378 1.34 -20.48 -2.64
C ILE A 378 2.39 -19.57 -3.28
N ASP A 379 3.60 -20.09 -3.53
CA ASP A 379 4.64 -19.38 -4.28
C ASP A 379 4.73 -19.81 -5.76
N LYS A 380 5.65 -19.17 -6.49
CA LYS A 380 5.88 -19.41 -7.93
C LYS A 380 6.40 -20.81 -8.26
N ASP A 381 6.98 -21.52 -7.29
CA ASP A 381 7.57 -22.84 -7.46
C ASP A 381 6.59 -23.95 -7.02
N GLY A 382 5.41 -23.57 -6.53
CA GLY A 382 4.34 -24.48 -6.13
C GLY A 382 4.38 -24.91 -4.67
N ASN A 383 5.22 -24.29 -3.83
CA ASN A 383 5.26 -24.55 -2.40
C ASN A 383 3.98 -24.01 -1.73
N LYS A 384 3.47 -24.71 -0.71
CA LYS A 384 2.13 -24.46 -0.13
C LYS A 384 2.17 -24.36 1.39
N LEU A 385 1.55 -23.33 1.94
CA LEU A 385 1.51 -23.05 3.37
C LEU A 385 0.41 -23.85 4.09
N PHE A 386 0.54 -25.19 4.11
CA PHE A 386 -0.45 -26.04 4.77
C PHE A 386 -0.47 -25.90 6.30
N SER A 387 0.65 -25.50 6.90
CA SER A 387 0.75 -25.21 8.35
C SER A 387 -0.29 -24.20 8.83
N ALA A 388 -0.58 -23.17 8.03
CA ALA A 388 -1.64 -22.19 8.31
C ALA A 388 -3.03 -22.83 8.40
N CYS A 389 -3.32 -23.84 7.58
CA CYS A 389 -4.61 -24.56 7.63
C CYS A 389 -4.63 -25.60 8.77
N GLN A 390 -3.49 -26.24 9.05
CA GLN A 390 -3.37 -27.32 10.03
C GLN A 390 -3.60 -26.88 11.49
N GLN A 391 -3.64 -25.57 11.75
CA GLN A 391 -4.19 -24.99 13.00
C GLN A 391 -5.60 -25.53 13.35
N CYS A 392 -6.44 -25.75 12.33
CA CYS A 392 -7.84 -26.19 12.48
C CYS A 392 -8.20 -27.41 11.60
N HIS A 393 -7.34 -27.78 10.64
CA HIS A 393 -7.55 -28.86 9.69
C HIS A 393 -6.38 -29.84 9.75
N ASP A 394 -6.39 -30.68 10.79
CA ASP A 394 -5.38 -31.72 11.00
C ASP A 394 -5.19 -32.61 9.75
N GLY A 395 -3.93 -32.88 9.42
CA GLY A 395 -3.53 -33.66 8.24
C GLY A 395 -3.89 -33.07 6.87
N LEU A 396 -4.27 -31.79 6.76
CA LEU A 396 -4.63 -31.22 5.46
C LEU A 396 -3.41 -30.97 4.56
N GLU A 397 -3.43 -31.55 3.36
CA GLU A 397 -2.39 -31.43 2.31
C GLU A 397 -2.92 -30.82 1.00
N THR A 398 -4.07 -30.13 1.05
CA THR A 398 -4.66 -29.45 -0.10
C THR A 398 -5.54 -28.28 0.33
N PHE A 399 -5.49 -27.16 -0.40
CA PHE A 399 -6.47 -26.08 -0.22
C PHE A 399 -7.84 -26.45 -0.81
N ASN A 400 -7.85 -27.35 -1.82
CA ASN A 400 -9.06 -27.90 -2.41
C ASN A 400 -9.59 -29.07 -1.58
N ARG A 401 -9.91 -28.81 -0.31
CA ARG A 401 -10.48 -29.78 0.63
C ARG A 401 -11.84 -30.28 0.12
N THR A 402 -12.12 -31.57 0.27
CA THR A 402 -13.43 -32.17 -0.08
C THR A 402 -14.61 -31.37 0.50
N ALA A 403 -15.55 -31.01 -0.36
CA ALA A 403 -16.75 -30.28 -0.01
C ALA A 403 -17.72 -31.12 0.85
N ARG A 404 -18.70 -30.46 1.46
CA ARG A 404 -19.74 -31.12 2.26
C ARG A 404 -20.88 -31.67 1.39
N GLY A 405 -21.04 -31.16 0.18
CA GLY A 405 -21.98 -31.63 -0.86
C GLY A 405 -21.44 -31.27 -2.23
N ASP A 406 -21.99 -31.94 -3.24
CA ASP A 406 -21.93 -31.58 -4.66
C ASP A 406 -22.76 -30.30 -4.80
N TYR A 407 -22.14 -29.17 -5.09
CA TYR A 407 -22.75 -27.83 -5.08
C TYR A 407 -23.04 -27.28 -6.46
N ASP A 408 -22.36 -27.78 -7.50
CA ASP A 408 -22.60 -27.42 -8.90
C ASP A 408 -23.58 -28.38 -9.61
N GLY A 409 -23.84 -29.55 -9.05
CA GLY A 409 -24.80 -30.53 -9.55
C GLY A 409 -24.25 -31.49 -10.60
N ASP A 410 -22.92 -31.61 -10.77
CA ASP A 410 -22.32 -32.49 -11.77
C ASP A 410 -22.49 -34.01 -11.47
N GLY A 411 -22.89 -34.35 -10.25
CA GLY A 411 -23.06 -35.72 -9.74
C GLY A 411 -21.88 -36.22 -8.91
N THR A 412 -20.82 -35.43 -8.77
CA THR A 412 -19.59 -35.71 -8.04
C THR A 412 -19.43 -34.73 -6.90
N LYS A 413 -19.09 -35.24 -5.71
CA LYS A 413 -18.68 -34.36 -4.60
C LYS A 413 -17.16 -34.21 -4.62
N GLU A 414 -16.71 -33.06 -5.10
CA GLU A 414 -15.31 -32.71 -5.31
C GLU A 414 -14.71 -31.95 -4.12
N GLY A 415 -13.68 -31.13 -4.36
CA GLY A 415 -13.15 -30.17 -3.42
C GLY A 415 -13.80 -28.79 -3.59
N ILE A 416 -13.85 -28.01 -2.51
CA ILE A 416 -14.53 -26.71 -2.43
C ILE A 416 -14.19 -25.75 -3.58
N GLN A 417 -12.92 -25.72 -4.01
CA GLN A 417 -12.49 -24.83 -5.09
C GLN A 417 -12.99 -25.31 -6.45
N SER A 418 -13.03 -26.63 -6.68
CA SER A 418 -13.62 -27.18 -7.91
C SER A 418 -15.12 -26.90 -8.01
N GLU A 419 -15.85 -27.14 -6.91
CA GLU A 419 -17.29 -26.90 -6.80
C GLU A 419 -17.65 -25.42 -7.11
N ILE A 420 -16.80 -24.48 -6.66
CA ILE A 420 -16.93 -23.06 -6.99
C ILE A 420 -16.57 -22.78 -8.46
N ASP A 421 -15.53 -23.40 -9.01
CA ASP A 421 -15.18 -23.26 -10.44
C ASP A 421 -16.30 -23.81 -11.35
N GLY A 422 -16.96 -24.91 -10.96
CA GLY A 422 -18.12 -25.49 -11.64
C GLY A 422 -19.36 -24.60 -11.59
N LEU A 423 -19.72 -24.11 -10.39
CA LEU A 423 -20.79 -23.11 -10.23
C LEU A 423 -20.53 -21.83 -11.04
N LEU A 424 -19.28 -21.35 -11.06
CA LEU A 424 -18.88 -20.22 -11.90
C LEU A 424 -19.06 -20.54 -13.39
N ALA A 425 -18.70 -21.75 -13.86
CA ALA A 425 -18.87 -22.15 -15.26
C ALA A 425 -20.35 -22.25 -15.67
N LEU A 426 -21.19 -22.84 -14.81
CA LEU A 426 -22.64 -22.96 -15.03
C LEU A 426 -23.32 -21.59 -15.08
N LEU A 427 -23.08 -20.74 -14.08
CA LEU A 427 -23.67 -19.41 -14.01
C LEU A 427 -23.26 -18.54 -15.21
N LYS A 428 -21.98 -18.60 -15.60
CA LYS A 428 -21.47 -17.88 -16.77
C LYS A 428 -22.16 -18.30 -18.07
N THR A 429 -22.41 -19.61 -18.22
CA THR A 429 -23.09 -20.16 -19.40
C THR A 429 -24.50 -19.58 -19.53
N GLU A 430 -25.24 -19.45 -18.43
CA GLU A 430 -26.58 -18.88 -18.43
C GLU A 430 -26.57 -17.35 -18.60
N ILE A 431 -25.60 -16.62 -18.00
CA ILE A 431 -25.42 -15.16 -18.21
C ILE A 431 -25.23 -14.81 -19.69
N LEU A 432 -24.43 -15.59 -20.42
CA LEU A 432 -24.09 -15.29 -21.83
C LEU A 432 -25.15 -15.81 -22.83
N LYS A 433 -26.14 -16.59 -22.37
CA LYS A 433 -27.06 -17.40 -23.19
C LYS A 433 -27.97 -16.59 -24.12
N SER A 434 -28.36 -15.40 -23.70
CA SER A 434 -29.21 -14.49 -24.50
C SER A 434 -28.44 -13.77 -25.61
N GLY A 435 -27.11 -13.68 -25.50
CA GLY A 435 -26.28 -12.79 -26.29
C GLY A 435 -26.37 -11.30 -25.92
N ASN A 436 -27.17 -10.93 -24.89
CA ASN A 436 -27.21 -9.56 -24.38
C ASN A 436 -26.00 -9.20 -23.52
N VAL A 437 -25.38 -10.20 -22.90
CA VAL A 437 -24.13 -10.08 -22.15
C VAL A 437 -23.01 -10.74 -22.95
N THR A 438 -21.86 -10.09 -23.02
CA THR A 438 -20.65 -10.60 -23.66
C THR A 438 -19.44 -10.39 -22.74
N GLU A 439 -18.33 -11.06 -23.02
CA GLU A 439 -17.10 -10.91 -22.22
C GLU A 439 -16.12 -9.91 -22.86
N GLY A 440 -15.49 -9.10 -22.01
CA GLY A 440 -14.28 -8.35 -22.31
C GLY A 440 -13.13 -8.76 -21.39
N ALA A 441 -11.92 -8.33 -21.73
CA ALA A 441 -10.76 -8.37 -20.85
C ALA A 441 -10.09 -6.99 -20.86
N ASP A 442 -9.75 -6.48 -19.69
CA ASP A 442 -9.04 -5.20 -19.57
C ASP A 442 -7.54 -5.35 -19.88
N SER A 443 -6.79 -4.24 -19.85
CA SER A 443 -5.35 -4.29 -20.15
C SER A 443 -4.52 -5.11 -19.16
N PHE A 444 -5.07 -5.42 -17.98
CA PHE A 444 -4.49 -6.32 -16.98
C PHE A 444 -4.87 -7.79 -17.23
N SER A 445 -5.52 -8.10 -18.36
CA SER A 445 -6.07 -9.42 -18.70
C SER A 445 -7.13 -9.92 -17.71
N ARG A 446 -7.84 -9.02 -17.00
CA ARG A 446 -8.94 -9.40 -16.09
C ARG A 446 -10.26 -9.38 -16.85
N SER A 447 -10.98 -10.50 -16.82
CA SER A 447 -12.32 -10.61 -17.42
C SER A 447 -13.31 -9.63 -16.79
N TYR A 448 -14.23 -9.11 -17.61
CA TYR A 448 -15.40 -8.33 -17.19
C TYR A 448 -16.55 -8.57 -18.17
N PHE A 449 -17.77 -8.19 -17.79
CA PHE A 449 -18.95 -8.34 -18.65
C PHE A 449 -19.32 -7.02 -19.34
N ILE A 450 -19.78 -7.13 -20.59
CA ILE A 450 -20.26 -6.03 -21.43
C ILE A 450 -21.75 -6.25 -21.69
N PHE A 451 -22.57 -5.27 -21.34
CA PHE A 451 -24.02 -5.36 -21.38
C PHE A 451 -24.58 -4.57 -22.58
N SER A 452 -25.51 -5.20 -23.32
CA SER A 452 -26.33 -4.52 -24.33
C SER A 452 -27.45 -3.70 -23.66
N SER A 453 -28.10 -2.82 -24.43
CA SER A 453 -29.31 -2.11 -23.99
C SER A 453 -30.53 -3.02 -23.76
N SER A 454 -30.41 -4.31 -24.08
CA SER A 454 -31.44 -5.33 -23.89
C SER A 454 -31.08 -6.34 -22.80
N ALA A 455 -29.94 -6.17 -22.11
CA ALA A 455 -29.60 -6.96 -20.94
C ALA A 455 -30.59 -6.70 -19.79
N THR A 456 -31.11 -7.78 -19.21
CA THR A 456 -32.04 -7.76 -18.07
C THR A 456 -31.32 -7.40 -16.77
N ASP A 457 -32.09 -7.03 -15.75
CA ASP A 457 -31.53 -6.74 -14.44
C ASP A 457 -30.97 -8.02 -13.80
N GLU A 458 -31.63 -9.17 -13.96
CA GLU A 458 -31.16 -10.48 -13.48
C GLU A 458 -29.83 -10.90 -14.14
N GLU A 459 -29.64 -10.59 -15.43
CA GLU A 459 -28.38 -10.81 -16.14
C GLU A 459 -27.24 -9.96 -15.55
N LYS A 460 -27.50 -8.68 -15.25
CA LYS A 460 -26.51 -7.77 -14.62
C LYS A 460 -26.18 -8.17 -13.19
N GLN A 461 -27.21 -8.46 -12.38
CA GLN A 461 -27.08 -8.89 -10.98
C GLN A 461 -26.28 -10.20 -10.88
N SER A 462 -26.57 -11.16 -11.77
CA SER A 462 -25.85 -12.43 -11.85
C SER A 462 -24.41 -12.26 -12.33
N ALA A 463 -24.18 -11.40 -13.32
CA ALA A 463 -22.84 -11.06 -13.81
C ALA A 463 -21.98 -10.34 -12.75
N PHE A 464 -22.59 -9.50 -11.92
CA PHE A 464 -21.92 -8.87 -10.78
C PHE A 464 -21.50 -9.91 -9.74
N ASN A 465 -22.40 -10.80 -9.31
CA ASN A 465 -22.10 -11.85 -8.34
C ASN A 465 -21.06 -12.86 -8.87
N TRP A 466 -21.13 -13.23 -10.14
CA TRP A 466 -20.08 -14.03 -10.78
C TRP A 466 -18.73 -13.33 -10.68
N SER A 467 -18.70 -12.03 -11.00
CA SER A 467 -17.47 -11.21 -10.95
C SER A 467 -16.95 -11.01 -9.53
N PHE A 468 -17.85 -10.95 -8.54
CA PHE A 468 -17.53 -10.84 -7.12
C PHE A 468 -16.82 -12.11 -6.63
N VAL A 469 -17.37 -13.30 -6.91
CA VAL A 469 -16.74 -14.57 -6.52
C VAL A 469 -15.47 -14.85 -7.33
N ASP A 470 -15.42 -14.51 -8.61
CA ASP A 470 -14.20 -14.66 -9.41
C ASP A 470 -13.10 -13.70 -8.97
N SER A 471 -13.40 -12.43 -8.68
CA SER A 471 -12.42 -11.39 -8.34
C SER A 471 -11.85 -11.50 -6.92
N ASP A 472 -12.53 -12.23 -6.03
CA ASP A 472 -12.00 -12.61 -4.72
C ASP A 472 -10.77 -13.55 -4.84
N LYS A 473 -10.73 -14.40 -5.87
CA LYS A 473 -9.65 -15.36 -6.19
C LYS A 473 -9.34 -16.45 -5.15
N SER A 474 -10.04 -16.55 -4.01
CA SER A 474 -9.86 -17.67 -3.08
C SER A 474 -10.54 -18.98 -3.54
N ARG A 475 -11.46 -18.90 -4.52
CA ARG A 475 -12.39 -19.98 -4.91
C ARG A 475 -13.19 -20.51 -3.71
N GLY A 476 -13.80 -19.58 -2.97
CA GLY A 476 -14.65 -19.88 -1.82
C GLY A 476 -13.90 -20.25 -0.54
N VAL A 477 -12.56 -20.23 -0.51
CA VAL A 477 -11.81 -20.48 0.73
C VAL A 477 -11.96 -19.34 1.74
N HIS A 478 -12.14 -18.09 1.31
CA HIS A 478 -12.42 -16.98 2.24
C HIS A 478 -13.79 -17.13 2.91
N ASN A 479 -14.82 -17.50 2.13
CA ASN A 479 -16.16 -17.71 2.67
C ASN A 479 -16.96 -18.71 1.82
N THR A 480 -16.95 -19.99 2.17
CA THR A 480 -17.48 -21.07 1.32
C THR A 480 -19.00 -21.06 1.24
N GLU A 481 -19.66 -20.88 2.38
CA GLU A 481 -21.11 -20.90 2.51
C GLU A 481 -21.71 -19.75 1.69
N TYR A 482 -21.19 -18.54 1.91
CA TYR A 482 -21.55 -17.33 1.18
C TYR A 482 -21.32 -17.45 -0.33
N ALA A 483 -20.11 -17.85 -0.76
CA ALA A 483 -19.79 -17.94 -2.18
C ALA A 483 -20.64 -18.98 -2.93
N VAL A 484 -20.88 -20.16 -2.35
CA VAL A 484 -21.75 -21.19 -2.95
C VAL A 484 -23.18 -20.67 -3.05
N ARG A 485 -23.73 -20.17 -1.94
CA ARG A 485 -25.12 -19.71 -1.87
C ARG A 485 -25.39 -18.55 -2.83
N LEU A 486 -24.46 -17.60 -2.92
CA LEU A 486 -24.56 -16.45 -3.82
C LEU A 486 -24.65 -16.88 -5.29
N LEU A 487 -23.79 -17.81 -5.73
CA LEU A 487 -23.81 -18.33 -7.10
C LEU A 487 -25.09 -19.15 -7.38
N GLN A 488 -25.54 -19.97 -6.42
CA GLN A 488 -26.77 -20.74 -6.54
C GLN A 488 -28.03 -19.85 -6.63
N ILE A 489 -28.10 -18.76 -5.83
CA ILE A 489 -29.19 -17.77 -5.95
C ILE A 489 -29.13 -17.08 -7.31
N SER A 490 -27.97 -16.60 -7.76
CA SER A 490 -27.85 -15.96 -9.08
C SER A 490 -28.30 -16.90 -10.22
N TYR A 491 -27.89 -18.17 -10.18
CA TYR A 491 -28.35 -19.18 -11.14
C TYR A 491 -29.88 -19.34 -11.10
N LYS A 492 -30.46 -19.40 -9.90
CA LYS A 492 -31.93 -19.48 -9.72
C LYS A 492 -32.66 -18.27 -10.29
N LYS A 493 -32.13 -17.06 -10.08
CA LYS A 493 -32.78 -15.82 -10.51
C LYS A 493 -32.75 -15.68 -12.04
N ILE A 494 -31.64 -16.05 -12.71
CA ILE A 494 -31.55 -15.98 -14.18
C ILE A 494 -32.25 -17.14 -14.91
N THR A 495 -32.30 -18.35 -14.34
CA THR A 495 -32.93 -19.53 -14.99
C THR A 495 -34.37 -19.79 -14.58
N GLY A 496 -34.80 -19.28 -13.41
CA GLY A 496 -36.07 -19.63 -12.77
C GLY A 496 -36.06 -20.95 -11.99
N THR A 497 -34.93 -21.67 -11.93
CA THR A 497 -34.80 -22.99 -11.28
C THR A 497 -33.53 -23.11 -10.46
N ASP A 498 -33.58 -23.85 -9.35
CA ASP A 498 -32.36 -24.20 -8.60
C ASP A 498 -31.36 -24.98 -9.48
N VAL A 499 -30.07 -24.91 -9.13
CA VAL A 499 -29.00 -25.62 -9.84
C VAL A 499 -29.34 -27.13 -9.88
N PRO A 500 -29.51 -27.75 -11.07
CA PRO A 500 -30.01 -29.12 -11.17
C PRO A 500 -29.07 -30.13 -10.51
N GLY A 501 -29.58 -30.95 -9.59
CA GLY A 501 -28.78 -31.98 -8.89
C GLY A 501 -27.99 -31.49 -7.68
N ALA A 502 -27.71 -30.19 -7.59
CA ALA A 502 -26.89 -29.61 -6.54
C ALA A 502 -27.50 -29.71 -5.13
N VAL A 503 -26.62 -29.88 -4.15
CA VAL A 503 -26.86 -29.60 -2.73
C VAL A 503 -26.92 -28.09 -2.55
N ILE A 504 -28.13 -27.58 -2.37
CA ILE A 504 -28.36 -26.16 -2.08
C ILE A 504 -27.86 -25.82 -0.67
N ARG A 505 -27.12 -24.72 -0.57
CA ARG A 505 -26.71 -24.09 0.70
C ARG A 505 -27.81 -23.20 1.26
#